data_AF-A0A7V5A139-F1
#
_entry.id   AF-A0A7V5A139-F1
#
_cell.length_a   1.000
_cell.length_b   1.000
_cell.length_c   1.000
_cell.angle_alpha   90.00
_cell.angle_beta   90.00
_cell.angle_gamma   90.00
#
_symmetry.space_group_name_H-M   'P 1'
#
loop_
_entity.id
_entity.type
_entity.pdbx_description
1 polymer ?
#
loop_
_entity_poly.entity_id
_entity_poly.type
_entity_poly.pdbx_seq_one_letter_code
_entity_poly.pdbx_strand_id
1 'polypeptide(L)'
;MIDRAYFDRSGATEGDPKVYLYALSDCEHCRAGMAYLDAHRIPYRYVYVDQLPPEVRINFKKEVGRRFYRNLLFPMLELPNGELLFGFEEPIWREKLDLPSL
;
A
#
# COMPACT_ATOMS: atom_id res chain seq x y z
N MET A 1 9.20 9.11 2.71
CA MET A 1 8.42 7.87 2.63
C MET A 1 9.39 6.71 2.80
N ILE A 2 8.94 5.46 2.93
CA ILE A 2 9.87 4.31 2.97
C ILE A 2 10.61 4.21 1.63
N ASP A 3 11.91 3.95 1.68
CA ASP A 3 12.74 3.77 0.49
C ASP A 3 12.22 2.62 -0.40
N ARG A 4 12.26 2.79 -1.72
CA ARG A 4 11.81 1.78 -2.69
C ARG A 4 12.57 0.46 -2.58
N ALA A 5 13.79 0.46 -2.07
CA ALA A 5 14.56 -0.75 -1.80
C ALA A 5 13.88 -1.70 -0.81
N TYR A 6 12.99 -1.21 0.06
CA TYR A 6 12.22 -2.05 0.99
C TYR A 6 10.97 -2.68 0.36
N PHE A 7 10.59 -2.28 -0.86
CA PHE A 7 9.47 -2.85 -1.60
C PHE A 7 9.95 -4.05 -2.44
N ASP A 8 10.56 -5.02 -1.77
CA ASP A 8 11.21 -6.18 -2.37
C ASP A 8 10.23 -7.31 -2.75
N ARG A 9 8.97 -7.21 -2.32
CA ARG A 9 7.92 -8.20 -2.62
C ARG A 9 6.99 -7.72 -3.71
N SER A 10 6.59 -8.62 -4.61
CA SER A 10 5.55 -8.38 -5.63
C SER A 10 4.25 -9.09 -5.32
N GLY A 11 3.16 -8.51 -5.83
CA GLY A 11 1.90 -9.24 -6.02
C GLY A 11 2.00 -10.36 -7.06
N ALA A 12 0.84 -10.94 -7.38
CA ALA A 12 0.74 -12.05 -8.34
C ALA A 12 0.88 -11.62 -9.80
N THR A 13 0.72 -10.32 -10.09
CA THR A 13 0.83 -9.79 -11.46
C THR A 13 2.25 -9.36 -11.76
N GLU A 14 2.83 -9.92 -12.83
CA GLU A 14 4.15 -9.54 -13.35
C GLU A 14 4.15 -8.15 -14.01
N GLY A 15 5.32 -7.49 -14.03
CA GLY A 15 5.55 -6.20 -14.68
C GLY A 15 6.04 -5.11 -13.72
N ASP A 16 6.20 -3.91 -14.27
CA ASP A 16 6.57 -2.73 -13.49
C ASP A 16 5.44 -2.33 -12.54
N PRO A 17 5.72 -2.06 -11.25
CA PRO A 17 4.68 -1.71 -10.30
C PRO A 17 3.97 -0.42 -10.67
N LYS A 18 2.64 -0.47 -10.75
CA LYS A 18 1.78 0.70 -10.86
C LYS A 18 1.51 1.34 -9.50
N VAL A 19 1.53 0.55 -8.44
CA VAL A 19 1.24 1.01 -7.08
C VAL A 19 2.18 0.37 -6.08
N TYR A 20 2.34 1.02 -4.94
CA TYR A 20 3.14 0.53 -3.83
C TYR A 20 2.28 0.40 -2.57
N LEU A 21 2.28 -0.79 -1.97
CA LEU A 21 1.43 -1.11 -0.83
C LEU A 21 2.25 -1.19 0.47
N TYR A 22 1.90 -0.36 1.44
CA TYR A 22 2.37 -0.46 2.81
C TYR A 22 1.40 -1.37 3.56
N ALA A 23 1.85 -2.55 3.98
CA ALA A 23 1.04 -3.56 4.65
C ALA A 23 1.62 -3.91 6.02
N LEU A 24 0.85 -4.66 6.80
CA LEU A 24 1.34 -5.40 7.97
C LEU A 24 1.33 -6.89 7.65
N SER A 25 2.28 -7.63 8.22
CA SER A 25 2.38 -9.08 7.98
C SER A 25 1.20 -9.87 8.56
N ASP A 26 0.56 -9.34 9.60
CA ASP A 26 -0.72 -9.83 10.11
C ASP A 26 -1.79 -8.72 10.09
N CYS A 27 -2.60 -8.70 9.03
CA CYS A 27 -3.64 -7.71 8.80
C CYS A 27 -4.62 -8.20 7.73
N GLU A 28 -5.88 -8.40 8.12
CA GLU A 28 -6.94 -8.87 7.22
C GLU A 28 -7.25 -7.89 6.08
N HIS A 29 -7.38 -6.61 6.39
CA HIS A 29 -7.59 -5.55 5.39
C HIS A 29 -6.44 -5.47 4.37
N CYS A 30 -5.22 -5.78 4.80
CA CYS A 30 -4.05 -5.79 3.92
C CYS A 30 -4.13 -6.97 2.95
N ARG A 31 -4.53 -8.16 3.43
CA ARG A 31 -4.81 -9.32 2.58
C ARG A 31 -5.93 -9.06 1.59
N ALA A 32 -7.01 -8.41 2.02
CA ALA A 32 -8.12 -8.02 1.14
C ALA A 32 -7.66 -7.05 0.03
N GLY A 33 -6.90 -6.02 0.38
CA GLY A 33 -6.34 -5.08 -0.60
C GLY A 33 -5.38 -5.74 -1.60
N MET A 34 -4.50 -6.64 -1.13
CA MET A 34 -3.62 -7.42 -2.01
C MET A 34 -4.42 -8.31 -2.97
N ALA A 35 -5.41 -9.04 -2.46
CA ALA A 35 -6.28 -9.89 -3.26
C ALA A 35 -7.07 -9.09 -4.32
N TYR A 36 -7.51 -7.88 -3.99
CA TYR A 36 -8.16 -6.98 -4.94
C TYR A 36 -7.23 -6.58 -6.09
N LEU A 37 -5.99 -6.16 -5.77
CA LEU A 37 -4.99 -5.83 -6.80
C LEU A 37 -4.67 -7.03 -7.69
N ASP A 38 -4.54 -8.22 -7.10
CA ASP A 38 -4.28 -9.47 -7.83
C ASP A 38 -5.45 -9.85 -8.74
N ALA A 39 -6.69 -9.76 -8.25
CA ALA A 39 -7.91 -10.05 -9.02
C ALA A 39 -8.06 -9.11 -10.23
N HIS A 40 -7.69 -7.84 -10.08
CA HIS A 40 -7.72 -6.85 -11.16
C HIS A 40 -6.45 -6.81 -12.00
N ARG A 41 -5.51 -7.74 -11.77
CA ARG A 41 -4.23 -7.85 -12.49
C ARG A 41 -3.42 -6.54 -12.50
N ILE A 42 -3.38 -5.87 -11.36
CA ILE A 42 -2.59 -4.65 -11.17
C ILE A 42 -1.21 -5.08 -10.66
N PRO A 43 -0.10 -4.79 -11.38
CA PRO A 43 1.23 -5.08 -10.86
C PRO A 43 1.56 -4.09 -9.74
N TYR A 44 1.95 -4.61 -8.58
CA TYR A 44 2.32 -3.82 -7.41
C TYR A 44 3.51 -4.43 -6.68
N ARG A 45 4.22 -3.56 -5.95
CA ARG A 45 5.16 -4.00 -4.92
C ARG A 45 4.60 -3.68 -3.55
N TYR A 46 5.00 -4.45 -2.54
CA TYR A 46 4.57 -4.20 -1.17
C TYR A 46 5.71 -4.38 -0.17
N VAL A 47 5.50 -3.80 1.00
CA VAL A 47 6.39 -3.93 2.16
C VAL A 47 5.55 -4.23 3.40
N TYR A 48 6.05 -5.13 4.25
CA TYR A 48 5.51 -5.33 5.59
C TYR A 48 6.21 -4.40 6.57
N VAL A 49 5.53 -3.30 6.92
CA VAL A 49 6.10 -2.21 7.73
C VAL A 49 6.50 -2.70 9.11
N ASP A 50 5.75 -3.63 9.70
CA ASP A 50 6.06 -4.24 11.00
C ASP A 50 7.35 -5.06 11.00
N GLN A 51 7.80 -5.55 9.85
CA GLN A 51 9.04 -6.34 9.69
C GLN A 51 10.27 -5.48 9.39
N LEU A 52 10.12 -4.17 9.23
CA LEU A 52 11.22 -3.26 8.93
C LEU A 52 12.08 -2.94 10.15
N PRO A 53 13.34 -2.50 9.94
CA PRO A 53 14.19 -2.02 11.01
C PRO A 53 13.51 -0.94 11.87
N PRO A 54 13.72 -0.93 13.20
CA PRO A 54 13.04 0.00 14.11
C PRO A 54 13.16 1.48 13.70
N GLU A 55 14.34 1.92 13.28
CA GLU A 55 14.58 3.28 12.78
C GLU A 55 13.72 3.65 11.57
N VAL A 56 13.57 2.74 10.62
CA VAL A 56 12.74 2.93 9.41
C VAL A 56 11.28 3.07 9.82
N ARG A 57 10.79 2.21 10.73
CA ARG A 57 9.41 2.27 11.24
C ARG A 57 9.13 3.59 11.98
N ILE A 58 10.05 4.03 12.83
CA ILE A 58 9.92 5.29 13.59
C ILE A 58 9.88 6.49 12.64
N ASN A 59 10.79 6.54 11.67
CA ASN A 59 10.84 7.62 10.70
C ASN A 59 9.60 7.65 9.82
N PHE A 60 9.15 6.49 9.34
CA PHE A 60 7.90 6.37 8.57
C PHE A 60 6.69 6.88 9.36
N LYS A 61 6.51 6.45 10.62
CA LYS A 61 5.41 6.91 11.47
C LYS A 61 5.44 8.42 11.69
N LYS A 62 6.62 9.00 11.96
CA LYS A 62 6.78 10.45 12.13
C LYS A 62 6.41 11.21 10.86
N GLU A 63 6.83 10.72 9.70
CA GLU A 63 6.54 11.35 8.43
C GLU A 63 5.05 11.31 8.09
N VAL A 64 4.39 10.14 8.22
CA VAL A 64 2.96 10.01 7.97
C VAL A 64 2.14 10.88 8.92
N GLY A 65 2.47 10.86 10.22
CA GLY A 65 1.78 11.70 11.21
C GLY A 65 1.92 13.20 10.93
N ARG A 66 3.09 13.64 10.45
CA ARG A 66 3.31 15.05 10.06
C ARG A 66 2.60 15.45 8.78
N ARG A 67 2.60 14.59 7.76
CA ARG A 67 2.06 14.91 6.44
C ARG A 67 0.54 14.84 6.38
N PHE A 68 -0.06 13.89 7.10
CA PHE A 68 -1.48 13.56 6.97
C PHE A 68 -2.28 13.79 8.25
N TYR A 69 -1.66 14.29 9.32
CA TYR A 69 -2.29 14.60 10.61
C TYR A 69 -3.18 13.47 11.17
N ARG A 70 -2.79 12.21 10.91
CA ARG A 70 -3.57 11.02 11.27
C ARG A 70 -2.71 9.90 11.83
N ASN A 71 -3.35 8.98 12.54
CA ASN A 71 -2.75 7.71 12.92
C ASN A 71 -2.53 6.83 11.68
N LEU A 72 -1.49 5.98 11.75
CA LEU A 72 -1.23 4.96 10.72
C LEU A 72 -2.43 4.04 10.61
N LEU A 73 -2.99 3.95 9.41
CA LEU A 73 -4.06 3.02 9.06
C LEU A 73 -3.55 2.15 7.91
N PHE A 74 -3.64 0.83 8.06
CA PHE A 74 -3.17 -0.12 7.07
C PHE A 74 -4.34 -0.86 6.41
N PRO A 75 -4.20 -1.28 5.14
CA PRO A 75 -3.06 -0.97 4.26
C PRO A 75 -3.01 0.51 3.86
N MET A 76 -1.84 1.00 3.43
CA MET A 76 -1.75 2.27 2.68
C MET A 76 -1.35 1.97 1.24
N LEU A 77 -2.05 2.54 0.28
CA LEU A 77 -1.77 2.37 -1.14
C LEU A 77 -1.24 3.69 -1.71
N GLU A 78 -0.04 3.66 -2.28
CA GLU A 78 0.53 4.79 -3.01
C GLU A 78 0.27 4.65 -4.51
N LEU A 79 -0.43 5.64 -5.04
CA LEU A 79 -0.79 5.75 -6.45
C LEU A 79 0.34 6.41 -7.27
N PRO A 80 0.37 6.26 -8.60
CA PRO A 80 1.40 6.85 -9.46
C PRO A 80 1.57 8.37 -9.32
N ASN A 81 0.49 9.08 -8.97
CA ASN A 81 0.47 10.52 -8.77
C ASN A 81 1.00 10.94 -7.37
N GLY A 82 1.42 9.98 -6.53
CA GLY A 82 1.90 10.21 -5.16
C GLY A 82 0.79 10.34 -4.11
N GLU A 83 -0.49 10.18 -4.49
CA GLU A 83 -1.60 10.13 -3.55
C GLU A 83 -1.52 8.85 -2.70
N LEU A 84 -1.85 8.97 -1.41
CA LEU A 84 -1.95 7.84 -0.49
C LEU A 84 -3.40 7.58 -0.12
N LEU A 85 -3.86 6.37 -0.40
CA LEU A 85 -5.10 5.83 0.17
C LEU A 85 -4.79 5.12 1.49
N PHE A 86 -5.70 5.18 2.44
CA PHE A 86 -5.51 4.63 3.78
C PHE A 86 -6.68 3.71 4.12
N GLY A 87 -6.37 2.48 4.52
CA GLY A 87 -7.35 1.40 4.64
C GLY A 87 -7.69 0.79 3.28
N PHE A 88 -8.34 -0.37 3.33
CA PHE A 88 -8.94 -0.98 2.16
C PHE A 88 -10.45 -0.76 2.20
N GLU A 89 -10.93 0.06 1.27
CA GLU A 89 -12.34 0.28 1.00
C GLU A 89 -12.53 0.11 -0.50
N GLU A 90 -13.12 -1.01 -0.90
CA GLU A 90 -13.22 -1.41 -2.30
C GLU A 90 -13.82 -0.33 -3.21
N PRO A 91 -14.91 0.38 -2.85
CA PRO A 91 -15.45 1.44 -3.70
C PRO A 91 -14.44 2.58 -3.96
N ILE A 92 -13.70 2.97 -2.91
CA ILE A 92 -12.69 4.03 -3.01
C ILE A 92 -11.52 3.57 -3.89
N TRP A 93 -11.04 2.34 -3.69
CA TRP A 93 -9.94 1.79 -4.47
C TRP A 93 -10.31 1.63 -5.94
N ARG A 94 -11.54 1.17 -6.22
CA ARG A 94 -12.07 1.06 -7.58
C ARG A 94 -12.07 2.41 -8.29
N GLU A 95 -12.64 3.44 -7.65
CA GLU A 95 -12.68 4.80 -8.19
C GLU A 95 -11.26 5.32 -8.45
N LYS A 96 -10.36 5.18 -7.48
CA LYS A 96 -9.01 5.75 -7.54
C LYS A 96 -8.05 5.03 -8.48
N LEU A 97 -8.32 3.76 -8.76
CA LEU A 97 -7.58 2.94 -9.72
C LEU A 97 -8.20 2.99 -11.13
N ASP A 98 -9.24 3.80 -11.32
CA ASP A 98 -9.96 3.97 -12.59
C ASP A 98 -10.43 2.63 -13.19
N LEU A 99 -11.00 1.78 -12.32
CA LEU A 99 -11.47 0.45 -12.69
C LEU A 99 -12.96 0.50 -13.10
N PRO A 100 -13.35 -0.19 -14.19
CA PRO A 100 -14.73 -0.20 -14.64
C PRO A 100 -15.67 -0.83 -13.59
N SER A 101 -16.88 -0.28 -13.47
CA SER A 101 -17.98 -0.92 -12.76
C SER A 101 -18.41 -2.17 -13.52
N LEU A 102 -18.29 -3.34 -12.89
CA LEU A 102 -18.81 -4.60 -13.42
C LEU A 102 -20.35 -4.62 -13.35
#